data_AF-A0A4R8XVU7-F1
#
_entry.id   AF-A0A4R8XVU7-F1
#
_cell.length_a   1.000
_cell.length_b   1.000
_cell.length_c   1.000
_cell.angle_alpha   90.00
_cell.angle_beta   90.00
_cell.angle_gamma   90.00
#
_symmetry.space_group_name_H-M   'P 1'
#
loop_
_entity.id
_entity.type
_entity.pdbx_description
1 polymer ?
#
loop_
_entity_poly.entity_id
_entity_poly.type
_entity_poly.pdbx_seq_one_letter_code
_entity_poly.pdbx_strand_id
1 'polypeptide(L)'
;MLLDASWGPVQTITSGIWPIPSKKFTERRPAPDPAAVMELAEIIVENKGRSPVTVLEIGFEWKGERRGAFRRRVVHHATPRIFSLRNYGDRKYIEKSEVRLEPYDGVSMLFDLWTLFEPGRVSPGHVRKLRASVRVSGKSWKSRSSRRKQWKIPDSAVSSIANRSRLTVRGIVTRSVMRITGADVTVVSNPGYIGRLVEQHLGGRWPTEFEKSHELLRSYFETSSEIKAMVHDTETLSLRFNIEYAIQRDLDTHRDLIDWSDIAMPQPDSVPGVIVQHD
;
A
#
# COMPACT_ATOMS: atom_id res chain seq x y z
N MET A 1 -8.13 0.80 -4.58
CA MET A 1 -7.98 2.26 -4.60
C MET A 1 -6.53 2.57 -4.88
N LEU A 2 -6.24 3.55 -5.73
CA LEU A 2 -4.89 4.06 -5.94
C LEU A 2 -4.80 5.42 -5.23
N LEU A 3 -3.83 5.54 -4.33
CA LEU A 3 -3.55 6.75 -3.57
C LEU A 3 -2.28 7.40 -4.12
N ASP A 4 -2.35 8.64 -4.61
CA ASP A 4 -1.17 9.39 -5.01
C ASP A 4 -0.41 9.83 -3.77
N ALA A 5 0.89 9.61 -3.79
CA ALA A 5 1.79 10.12 -2.79
C ALA A 5 2.06 11.62 -2.92
N SER A 6 1.70 12.24 -4.05
CA SER A 6 2.00 13.63 -4.35
C SER A 6 0.80 14.57 -4.15
N TRP A 7 -0.44 14.08 -4.34
CA TRP A 7 -1.63 14.96 -4.43
C TRP A 7 -2.97 14.34 -3.96
N GLY A 8 -2.95 13.24 -3.20
CA GLY A 8 -4.16 12.61 -2.66
C GLY A 8 -4.75 11.48 -3.52
N PRO A 9 -5.99 11.02 -3.28
CA PRO A 9 -6.48 9.77 -3.87
C PRO A 9 -6.74 9.92 -5.38
N VAL A 10 -6.14 9.04 -6.19
CA VAL A 10 -6.24 9.13 -7.65
C VAL A 10 -7.47 8.43 -8.18
N GLN A 11 -7.83 7.26 -7.62
CA GLN A 11 -8.96 6.49 -8.14
C GLN A 11 -9.43 5.35 -7.22
N THR A 12 -10.75 5.23 -7.05
CA THR A 12 -11.37 4.01 -6.48
C THR A 12 -11.90 3.14 -7.61
N ILE A 13 -11.50 1.86 -7.63
CA ILE A 13 -11.90 0.91 -8.67
C ILE A 13 -12.55 -0.31 -8.02
N THR A 14 -13.85 -0.47 -8.26
CA THR A 14 -14.69 -1.53 -7.69
C THR A 14 -14.97 -2.62 -8.72
N SER A 15 -13.95 -3.39 -9.10
CA SER A 15 -14.11 -4.47 -10.09
C SER A 15 -14.02 -5.87 -9.47
N GLY A 16 -13.24 -6.06 -8.41
CA GLY A 16 -12.83 -7.39 -7.94
C GLY A 16 -12.03 -8.20 -8.99
N ILE A 17 -11.68 -7.57 -10.11
CA ILE A 17 -10.97 -8.16 -11.25
C ILE A 17 -9.53 -7.67 -11.18
N TRP A 18 -8.60 -8.62 -11.39
CA TRP A 18 -7.17 -8.38 -11.40
C TRP A 18 -6.52 -8.91 -12.69
N PRO A 19 -5.53 -8.21 -13.27
CA PRO A 19 -5.17 -6.82 -12.95
C PRO A 19 -6.34 -5.89 -13.30
N ILE A 20 -6.29 -4.66 -12.81
CA ILE A 20 -7.28 -3.66 -13.19
C ILE A 20 -7.07 -3.34 -14.68
N PRO A 21 -8.08 -3.55 -15.55
CA PRO A 21 -7.92 -3.28 -16.98
C PRO A 21 -7.60 -1.81 -17.23
N SER A 22 -6.64 -1.52 -18.13
CA SER A 22 -6.23 -0.17 -18.53
C SER A 22 -7.41 0.72 -18.96
N LYS A 23 -8.41 0.11 -19.63
CA LYS A 23 -9.66 0.76 -20.07
C LYS A 23 -10.54 1.31 -18.93
N LYS A 24 -10.28 0.92 -17.67
CA LYS A 24 -10.99 1.47 -16.49
C LYS A 24 -10.34 2.75 -15.94
N PHE A 25 -9.14 3.09 -16.40
CA PHE A 25 -8.45 4.33 -16.03
C PHE A 25 -8.81 5.49 -16.99
N THR A 26 -9.27 5.17 -18.21
CA THR A 26 -9.47 6.13 -19.30
C THR A 26 -10.65 7.09 -19.17
N GLU A 27 -11.47 7.00 -18.12
CA GLU A 27 -12.72 7.76 -18.11
C GLU A 27 -12.63 9.20 -17.56
N ARG A 28 -11.66 9.60 -16.70
CA ARG A 28 -11.66 10.99 -16.15
C ARG A 28 -10.32 11.66 -15.79
N ARG A 29 -9.17 10.99 -15.84
CA ARG A 29 -7.85 11.59 -15.48
C ARG A 29 -6.70 10.88 -16.22
N PRO A 30 -5.52 11.52 -16.40
CA PRO A 30 -4.32 10.80 -16.82
C PRO A 30 -4.09 9.60 -15.88
N ALA A 31 -3.58 8.49 -16.44
CA ALA A 31 -3.25 7.34 -15.63
C ALA A 31 -2.24 7.75 -14.53
N PRO A 32 -2.45 7.37 -13.26
CA PRO A 32 -1.52 7.70 -12.20
C PRO A 32 -0.11 7.23 -12.56
N ASP A 33 0.90 8.03 -12.18
CA ASP A 33 2.28 7.56 -12.19
C ASP A 33 2.38 6.37 -11.23
N PRO A 34 2.58 5.14 -11.73
CA PRO A 34 2.51 3.98 -10.87
C PRO A 34 3.64 3.91 -9.83
N ALA A 35 4.72 4.67 -10.03
CA ALA A 35 5.82 4.80 -9.07
C ALA A 35 5.52 5.82 -7.96
N ALA A 36 4.48 6.65 -8.13
CA ALA A 36 4.02 7.62 -7.14
C ALA A 36 2.71 7.20 -6.47
N VAL A 37 2.21 5.97 -6.71
CA VAL A 37 0.95 5.49 -6.10
C VAL A 37 1.12 4.31 -5.16
N MET A 38 0.30 4.37 -4.11
CA MET A 38 0.05 3.28 -3.20
C MET A 38 -1.27 2.59 -3.54
N GLU A 39 -1.23 1.26 -3.65
CA GLU A 39 -2.41 0.49 -4.01
C GLU A 39 -3.06 -0.08 -2.75
N LEU A 40 -4.23 0.44 -2.43
CA LEU A 40 -4.95 0.13 -1.21
C LEU A 40 -6.21 -0.69 -1.51
N ALA A 41 -6.45 -1.73 -0.72
CA ALA A 41 -7.70 -2.47 -0.70
C ALA A 41 -8.67 -1.77 0.25
N GLU A 42 -9.88 -1.48 -0.24
CA GLU A 42 -10.95 -0.93 0.58
C GLU A 42 -11.87 -2.05 1.09
N ILE A 43 -12.07 -2.10 2.41
CA ILE A 43 -13.09 -2.93 3.04
C ILE A 43 -14.17 -2.00 3.58
N ILE A 44 -15.41 -2.24 3.16
CA ILE A 44 -16.60 -1.55 3.65
C ILE A 44 -17.35 -2.51 4.58
N VAL A 45 -17.61 -2.07 5.81
CA VAL A 45 -18.38 -2.81 6.80
C VAL A 45 -19.67 -2.05 7.08
N GLU A 46 -20.80 -2.70 6.82
CA GLU A 46 -22.14 -2.12 6.97
C GLU A 46 -22.93 -2.92 7.99
N ASN A 47 -23.59 -2.23 8.94
CA ASN A 47 -24.58 -2.83 9.81
C ASN A 47 -25.97 -2.71 9.18
N LYS A 48 -26.41 -3.75 8.46
CA LYS A 48 -27.76 -3.78 7.87
C LYS A 48 -28.87 -4.17 8.85
N GLY A 49 -28.50 -4.46 10.10
CA GLY A 49 -29.41 -4.86 11.16
C GLY A 49 -30.08 -3.67 11.84
N ARG A 50 -31.09 -3.98 12.64
CA ARG A 50 -31.80 -3.03 13.50
C ARG A 50 -31.16 -2.84 14.89
N SER A 51 -30.10 -3.59 15.18
CA SER A 51 -29.41 -3.58 16.46
C SER A 51 -27.97 -3.12 16.29
N PRO A 52 -27.40 -2.39 17.26
CA PRO A 52 -26.00 -1.99 17.21
C PRO A 52 -25.08 -3.22 17.23
N VAL A 53 -23.94 -3.11 16.55
CA VAL A 53 -22.96 -4.18 16.42
C VAL A 53 -21.56 -3.66 16.73
N THR A 54 -20.85 -4.33 17.63
CA THR A 54 -19.42 -4.06 17.86
C THR A 54 -18.58 -4.99 17.01
N VAL A 55 -17.82 -4.40 16.10
CA VAL A 55 -16.78 -5.06 15.32
C VAL A 55 -15.47 -4.95 16.10
N LEU A 56 -14.80 -6.08 16.31
CA LEU A 56 -13.56 -6.18 17.08
C LEU A 56 -12.32 -6.22 16.19
N GLU A 57 -12.45 -6.78 14.98
CA GLU A 57 -11.33 -6.97 14.07
C GLU A 57 -11.82 -6.95 12.62
N ILE A 58 -11.11 -6.24 11.76
CA ILE A 58 -11.36 -6.15 10.32
C ILE A 58 -10.05 -6.44 9.59
N GLY A 59 -10.06 -7.42 8.69
CA GLY A 59 -8.86 -7.83 7.97
C GLY A 59 -9.16 -8.81 6.85
N PHE A 60 -8.18 -9.67 6.55
CA PHE A 60 -8.25 -10.63 5.44
C PHE A 60 -8.15 -12.07 5.93
N GLU A 61 -8.84 -12.96 5.23
CA GLU A 61 -8.72 -14.40 5.37
C GLU A 61 -8.40 -15.03 4.02
N TRP A 62 -7.47 -15.99 4.00
CA TRP A 62 -7.15 -16.81 2.84
C TRP A 62 -6.81 -18.24 3.21
N LYS A 63 -6.81 -19.12 2.21
CA LYS A 63 -6.48 -20.54 2.39
C LYS A 63 -5.10 -20.81 1.81
N GLY A 64 -4.23 -21.38 2.63
CA GLY A 64 -2.92 -21.87 2.22
C GLY A 64 -3.03 -23.26 1.58
N GLU A 65 -1.87 -23.87 1.38
CA GLU A 65 -1.74 -25.22 0.86
C GLU A 65 -2.38 -26.26 1.79
N ARG A 66 -2.68 -27.43 1.20
CA ARG A 66 -3.12 -28.60 1.96
C ARG A 66 -1.89 -29.16 2.68
N ARG A 67 -1.93 -29.24 4.00
CA ARG A 67 -0.86 -29.84 4.82
C ARG A 67 -1.37 -31.06 5.60
N GLY A 68 -0.48 -32.01 5.84
CA GLY A 68 -0.71 -33.23 6.63
C GLY A 68 -1.46 -34.36 5.90
N ALA A 69 -1.48 -35.54 6.52
CA ALA A 69 -2.06 -36.77 5.98
C ALA A 69 -3.54 -36.60 5.57
N PHE A 70 -4.29 -35.78 6.30
CA PHE A 70 -5.71 -35.52 6.05
C PHE A 70 -6.00 -34.41 5.03
N ARG A 71 -4.97 -33.86 4.36
CA ARG A 71 -5.12 -32.84 3.29
C ARG A 71 -5.97 -31.62 3.69
N ARG A 72 -5.93 -31.22 4.98
CA ARG A 72 -6.65 -30.03 5.47
C ARG A 72 -5.96 -28.77 4.98
N ARG A 73 -6.75 -27.77 4.57
CA ARG A 73 -6.20 -26.45 4.18
C ARG A 73 -6.03 -25.59 5.42
N VAL A 74 -4.83 -25.03 5.58
CA VAL A 74 -4.58 -24.03 6.61
C VAL A 74 -5.33 -22.75 6.23
N VAL A 75 -6.02 -22.17 7.21
CA VAL A 75 -6.68 -20.87 7.06
C VAL A 75 -5.79 -19.83 7.72
N HIS A 76 -5.36 -18.86 6.93
CA HIS A 76 -4.55 -17.75 7.39
C HIS A 76 -5.43 -16.52 7.59
N HIS A 77 -5.07 -15.71 8.57
CA HIS A 77 -5.69 -14.42 8.82
C HIS A 77 -4.61 -13.37 9.01
N ALA A 78 -4.91 -12.13 8.62
CA ALA A 78 -4.06 -10.99 8.89
C ALA A 78 -4.89 -9.71 8.88
N THR A 79 -4.47 -8.74 9.69
CA THR A 79 -5.05 -7.40 9.79
C THR A 79 -3.93 -6.43 9.44
N PRO A 80 -3.71 -6.12 8.14
CA PRO A 80 -2.68 -5.19 7.72
C PRO A 80 -2.84 -3.81 8.37
N ARG A 81 -1.78 -3.00 8.27
CA ARG A 81 -1.85 -1.59 8.66
C ARG A 81 -3.00 -0.91 7.92
N ILE A 82 -3.81 -0.19 8.69
CA ILE A 82 -4.95 0.57 8.20
C ILE A 82 -4.44 1.95 7.76
N PHE A 83 -4.92 2.39 6.61
CA PHE A 83 -4.72 3.73 6.08
C PHE A 83 -6.02 4.49 6.20
N SER A 84 -5.90 5.77 6.52
CA SER A 84 -7.02 6.69 6.61
C SER A 84 -6.77 7.87 5.71
N LEU A 85 -7.80 8.20 4.97
CA LEU A 85 -7.86 9.41 4.20
C LEU A 85 -8.77 10.36 4.96
N ARG A 86 -8.19 11.31 5.68
CA ARG A 86 -8.96 12.38 6.30
C ARG A 86 -9.64 13.16 5.16
N ASN A 87 -10.95 13.37 5.27
CA ASN A 87 -11.77 14.21 4.38
C ASN A 87 -11.90 13.74 2.92
N TYR A 88 -11.83 12.43 2.64
CA TYR A 88 -12.04 11.92 1.28
C TYR A 88 -13.45 11.38 1.03
N GLY A 89 -14.23 12.13 0.23
CA GLY A 89 -15.61 11.77 -0.13
C GLY A 89 -16.57 11.71 1.06
N ASP A 90 -17.77 11.16 0.84
CA ASP A 90 -18.82 11.10 1.87
C ASP A 90 -18.64 9.91 2.84
N ARG A 91 -17.54 9.16 2.73
CA ARG A 91 -17.32 7.93 3.50
C ARG A 91 -16.55 8.20 4.79
N LYS A 92 -17.01 7.56 5.86
CA LYS A 92 -16.31 7.52 7.14
C LYS A 92 -15.15 6.52 7.09
N TYR A 93 -13.95 7.02 6.84
CA TYR A 93 -12.71 6.25 6.97
C TYR A 93 -12.26 6.20 8.43
N ILE A 94 -11.91 5.00 8.92
CA ILE A 94 -11.45 4.80 10.30
C ILE A 94 -10.08 4.13 10.34
N GLU A 95 -9.29 4.45 11.36
CA GLU A 95 -7.93 3.92 11.59
C GLU A 95 -7.89 2.77 12.59
N LYS A 96 -9.01 2.50 13.27
CA LYS A 96 -9.11 1.48 14.31
C LYS A 96 -9.86 0.26 13.78
N SER A 97 -9.36 -0.92 14.13
CA SER A 97 -10.02 -2.20 13.80
C SER A 97 -11.27 -2.46 14.64
N GLU A 98 -11.35 -1.83 15.81
CA GLU A 98 -12.50 -1.90 16.70
C GLU A 98 -13.42 -0.71 16.49
N VAL A 99 -14.70 -0.98 16.23
CA VAL A 99 -15.70 0.04 15.97
C VAL A 99 -17.09 -0.47 16.34
N ARG A 100 -17.86 0.39 17.00
CA ARG A 100 -19.29 0.18 17.18
C ARG A 100 -20.05 0.80 16.03
N LEU A 101 -20.89 0.01 15.36
CA LEU A 101 -21.76 0.44 14.29
C LEU A 101 -23.20 0.47 14.79
N GLU A 102 -23.81 1.64 14.71
CA GLU A 102 -25.24 1.80 14.98
C GLU A 102 -26.08 1.13 13.86
N PRO A 103 -27.39 0.92 14.06
CA PRO A 103 -28.26 0.38 13.01
C PRO A 103 -28.16 1.21 11.72
N TYR A 104 -27.97 0.52 10.60
CA TYR A 104 -27.83 1.11 9.26
C TYR A 104 -26.57 1.97 9.03
N ASP A 105 -25.64 1.98 9.98
CA ASP A 105 -24.35 2.66 9.85
C ASP A 105 -23.33 1.84 9.02
N GLY A 106 -22.31 2.51 8.52
CA GLY A 106 -21.23 1.90 7.77
C GLY A 106 -19.90 2.65 7.89
N VAL A 107 -18.82 1.90 7.84
CA VAL A 107 -17.45 2.43 7.86
C VAL A 107 -16.62 1.83 6.75
N SER A 108 -15.62 2.58 6.31
CA SER A 108 -14.65 2.15 5.31
C SER A 108 -13.25 2.14 5.90
N MET A 109 -12.45 1.18 5.46
CA MET A 109 -11.07 1.03 5.88
C MET A 109 -10.22 0.70 4.67
N LEU A 110 -9.03 1.27 4.64
CA LEU A 110 -8.07 1.07 3.57
C LEU A 110 -6.90 0.27 4.10
N PHE A 111 -6.46 -0.72 3.34
CA PHE A 111 -5.38 -1.60 3.73
C PHE A 111 -4.33 -1.62 2.63
N ASP A 112 -3.06 -1.56 3.01
CA ASP A 112 -1.99 -1.97 2.10
C ASP A 112 -2.10 -3.49 1.92
N LEU A 113 -2.61 -3.90 0.76
CA LEU A 113 -2.74 -5.33 0.48
C LEU A 113 -1.38 -5.97 0.28
N TRP A 114 -0.35 -5.22 -0.17
CA TRP A 114 0.96 -5.75 -0.55
C TRP A 114 1.74 -6.29 0.62
N THR A 115 1.50 -5.79 1.83
CA THR A 115 2.12 -6.37 3.05
C THR A 115 1.67 -7.80 3.33
N LEU A 116 0.59 -8.28 2.68
CA LEU A 116 0.16 -9.67 2.77
C LEU A 116 0.90 -10.60 1.80
N PHE A 117 1.67 -10.03 0.87
CA PHE A 117 2.35 -10.74 -0.20
C PHE A 117 3.86 -10.62 0.00
N GLU A 118 4.45 -11.61 0.67
CA GLU A 118 5.89 -11.79 0.59
C GLU A 118 6.25 -12.41 -0.77
N PRO A 119 7.25 -11.84 -1.48
CA PRO A 119 7.85 -12.48 -2.65
C PRO A 119 8.24 -13.94 -2.37
N GLY A 120 8.06 -14.82 -3.35
CA GLY A 120 8.44 -16.23 -3.25
C GLY A 120 7.43 -17.16 -2.55
N ARG A 121 6.37 -16.65 -1.91
CA ARG A 121 5.31 -17.50 -1.33
C ARG A 121 4.27 -17.93 -2.37
N VAL A 122 4.37 -19.18 -2.81
CA VAL A 122 3.42 -19.78 -3.76
C VAL A 122 2.09 -20.17 -3.09
N SER A 123 0.99 -19.80 -3.73
CA SER A 123 -0.38 -20.12 -3.36
C SER A 123 -0.91 -21.30 -4.18
N PRO A 124 -1.89 -22.08 -3.67
CA PRO A 124 -2.51 -23.16 -4.44
C PRO A 124 -3.08 -22.67 -5.78
N GLY A 125 -2.55 -23.20 -6.88
CA GLY A 125 -2.95 -22.80 -8.23
C GLY A 125 -2.44 -21.43 -8.66
N HIS A 126 -1.32 -20.96 -8.07
CA HIS A 126 -0.62 -19.72 -8.39
C HIS A 126 -1.46 -18.44 -8.24
N VAL A 127 -2.56 -18.53 -7.49
CA VAL A 127 -3.49 -17.41 -7.29
C VAL A 127 -3.92 -17.38 -5.83
N ARG A 128 -3.58 -16.29 -5.15
CA ARG A 128 -4.06 -15.99 -3.81
C ARG A 128 -5.49 -15.48 -3.86
N LYS A 129 -6.35 -16.09 -3.07
CA LYS A 129 -7.77 -15.72 -2.96
C LYS A 129 -8.01 -15.09 -1.59
N LEU A 130 -7.99 -13.76 -1.53
CA LEU A 130 -8.22 -12.99 -0.31
C LEU A 130 -9.70 -12.65 -0.16
N ARG A 131 -10.24 -12.79 1.05
CA ARG A 131 -11.57 -12.32 1.41
C ARG A 131 -11.48 -11.38 2.59
N ALA A 132 -12.29 -10.32 2.57
CA ALA A 132 -12.49 -9.51 3.75
C ALA A 132 -13.13 -10.37 4.84
N SER A 133 -12.67 -10.19 6.07
CA SER A 133 -13.14 -10.90 7.24
C SER A 133 -13.35 -9.93 8.39
N VAL A 134 -14.42 -10.15 9.15
CA VAL A 134 -14.82 -9.29 10.27
C VAL A 134 -15.14 -10.17 11.48
N ARG A 135 -14.54 -9.87 12.62
CA ARG A 135 -14.89 -10.47 13.92
C ARG A 135 -15.87 -9.55 14.62
N VAL A 136 -17.02 -10.09 14.99
CA VAL A 136 -18.10 -9.35 15.65
C VAL A 136 -18.23 -9.86 17.07
N SER A 137 -18.40 -8.95 18.02
CA SER A 137 -18.63 -9.30 19.43
C SER A 137 -19.84 -10.22 19.58
N GLY A 138 -19.73 -11.23 20.46
CA GLY A 138 -20.76 -12.24 20.67
C GLY A 138 -20.92 -13.28 19.55
N LYS A 139 -20.17 -13.18 18.44
CA LYS A 139 -20.16 -14.23 17.41
C LYS A 139 -18.91 -15.10 17.52
N SER A 140 -19.12 -16.42 17.56
CA SER A 140 -18.04 -17.42 17.64
C SER A 140 -17.18 -17.49 16.36
N TRP A 141 -17.71 -17.07 15.21
CA TRP A 141 -17.03 -17.17 13.92
C TRP A 141 -16.90 -15.81 13.22
N LYS A 142 -15.79 -15.63 12.49
CA LYS A 142 -15.61 -14.47 11.61
C LYS A 142 -16.61 -14.48 10.46
N SER A 143 -17.26 -13.35 10.23
CA SER A 143 -18.05 -13.09 9.04
C SER A 143 -17.12 -12.77 7.87
N ARG A 144 -17.45 -13.21 6.66
CA ARG A 144 -16.58 -13.09 5.48
C ARG A 144 -17.33 -12.51 4.29
N SER A 145 -16.67 -11.67 3.49
CA SER A 145 -17.24 -11.17 2.24
C SER A 145 -17.61 -12.31 1.30
N SER A 146 -18.63 -12.15 0.45
CA SER A 146 -19.05 -13.20 -0.48
C SER A 146 -17.91 -13.62 -1.43
N ARG A 147 -17.93 -14.87 -1.92
CA ARG A 147 -16.90 -15.37 -2.86
C ARG A 147 -16.83 -14.57 -4.17
N ARG A 148 -17.92 -13.89 -4.55
CA ARG A 148 -17.98 -13.02 -5.72
C ARG A 148 -17.18 -11.72 -5.53
N LYS A 149 -17.00 -11.29 -4.27
CA LYS A 149 -16.24 -10.09 -3.89
C LYS A 149 -14.83 -10.41 -3.36
N GLN A 150 -14.32 -11.61 -3.62
CA GLN A 150 -12.97 -11.97 -3.20
C GLN A 150 -11.94 -11.37 -4.17
N TRP A 151 -10.80 -10.92 -3.66
CA TRP A 151 -9.67 -10.56 -4.50
C TRP A 151 -8.96 -11.84 -4.97
N LYS A 152 -8.66 -11.93 -6.27
CA LYS A 152 -7.92 -13.02 -6.89
C LYS A 152 -6.63 -12.44 -7.45
N ILE A 153 -5.52 -12.66 -6.76
CA ILE A 153 -4.23 -12.03 -7.08
C ILE A 153 -3.25 -13.14 -7.47
N PRO A 154 -2.75 -13.17 -8.72
CA PRO A 154 -1.70 -14.10 -9.13
C PRO A 154 -0.46 -13.92 -8.25
N ASP A 155 0.26 -15.01 -7.93
CA ASP A 155 1.48 -14.90 -7.12
C ASP A 155 2.61 -14.14 -7.83
N SER A 156 2.56 -14.05 -9.16
CA SER A 156 3.47 -13.25 -9.98
C SER A 156 3.10 -11.76 -10.04
N ALA A 157 1.97 -11.35 -9.45
CA ALA A 157 1.53 -9.96 -9.50
C ALA A 157 2.37 -9.09 -8.56
N VAL A 158 2.93 -8.02 -9.12
CA VAL A 158 3.66 -6.98 -8.36
C VAL A 158 2.90 -5.66 -8.26
N SER A 159 1.86 -5.51 -9.10
CA SER A 159 0.97 -4.35 -9.13
C SER A 159 -0.44 -4.73 -9.63
N SER A 160 -1.45 -3.97 -9.21
CA SER A 160 -2.82 -4.00 -9.75
C SER A 160 -2.93 -3.29 -11.09
N ILE A 161 -1.95 -2.45 -11.42
CA ILE A 161 -1.90 -1.71 -12.67
C ILE A 161 -1.45 -2.67 -13.76
N ALA A 162 -2.24 -2.76 -14.84
CA ALA A 162 -1.99 -3.69 -15.94
C ALA A 162 -0.60 -3.49 -16.58
N ASN A 163 -0.07 -4.55 -17.21
CA ASN A 163 1.19 -4.57 -17.94
C ASN A 163 2.45 -4.29 -17.11
N ARG A 164 2.39 -4.47 -15.78
CA ARG A 164 3.58 -4.42 -14.92
C ARG A 164 3.98 -5.80 -14.43
N SER A 165 5.18 -6.22 -14.82
CA SER A 165 5.84 -7.44 -14.33
C SER A 165 6.95 -7.15 -13.32
N ARG A 166 7.38 -5.89 -13.19
CA ARG A 166 8.43 -5.45 -12.28
C ARG A 166 8.03 -4.23 -11.46
N LEU A 167 8.73 -4.04 -10.35
CA LEU A 167 8.61 -2.89 -9.45
C LEU A 167 9.64 -1.83 -9.83
N THR A 168 9.27 -0.56 -9.67
CA THR A 168 10.19 0.58 -9.81
C THR A 168 10.77 0.93 -8.45
N VAL A 169 12.03 1.37 -8.38
CA VAL A 169 12.67 1.79 -7.12
C VAL A 169 11.86 2.89 -6.44
N ARG A 170 11.52 3.97 -7.16
CA ARG A 170 10.68 5.05 -6.63
C ARG A 170 9.34 4.55 -6.08
N GLY A 171 8.71 3.57 -6.74
CA GLY A 171 7.48 2.93 -6.28
C GLY A 171 7.64 2.19 -4.95
N ILE A 172 8.74 1.48 -4.75
CA ILE A 172 9.03 0.81 -3.47
C ILE A 172 9.26 1.84 -2.39
N VAL A 173 10.16 2.80 -2.62
CA VAL A 173 10.53 3.85 -1.66
C VAL A 173 9.28 4.62 -1.22
N THR A 174 8.47 5.08 -2.19
CA THR A 174 7.23 5.82 -1.93
C THR A 174 6.30 5.02 -1.02
N ARG A 175 6.08 3.74 -1.32
CA ARG A 175 5.22 2.85 -0.50
C ARG A 175 5.81 2.64 0.89
N SER A 176 7.12 2.48 1.04
CA SER A 176 7.79 2.33 2.33
C SER A 176 7.60 3.58 3.20
N VAL A 177 7.82 4.77 2.63
CA VAL A 177 7.62 6.05 3.32
C VAL A 177 6.16 6.18 3.77
N MET A 178 5.21 5.99 2.84
CA MET A 178 3.77 6.05 3.16
C MET A 178 3.37 5.02 4.22
N ARG A 179 3.97 3.83 4.22
CA ARG A 179 3.74 2.81 5.23
C ARG A 179 4.24 3.18 6.60
N ILE A 180 5.22 4.06 6.74
CA ILE A 180 5.69 4.56 8.04
C ILE A 180 4.83 5.75 8.47
N THR A 181 4.59 6.70 7.57
CA THR A 181 3.93 7.98 7.86
C THR A 181 2.41 7.92 7.84
N GLY A 182 1.81 6.83 7.34
CA GLY A 182 0.36 6.69 7.23
C GLY A 182 -0.29 7.61 6.18
N ALA A 183 0.49 8.11 5.22
CA ALA A 183 0.11 9.18 4.29
C ALA A 183 -0.22 10.52 4.97
N ASP A 184 0.24 10.74 6.21
CA ASP A 184 0.07 11.99 6.92
C ASP A 184 1.04 13.06 6.41
N VAL A 185 0.50 14.07 5.73
CA VAL A 185 1.26 15.20 5.17
C VAL A 185 1.86 16.11 6.25
N THR A 186 1.37 16.03 7.49
CA THR A 186 1.96 16.76 8.62
C THR A 186 3.26 16.11 9.10
N VAL A 187 3.50 14.85 8.72
CA VAL A 187 4.68 14.07 9.09
C VAL A 187 5.72 14.12 7.97
N VAL A 188 5.29 13.94 6.71
CA VAL A 188 6.13 14.05 5.52
C VAL A 188 5.38 14.79 4.41
N SER A 189 5.98 15.86 3.88
CA SER A 189 5.36 16.73 2.87
C SER A 189 5.00 16.03 1.57
N ASN A 190 5.88 15.17 1.03
CA ASN A 190 5.63 14.47 -0.23
C ASN A 190 6.41 13.14 -0.31
N PRO A 191 5.81 12.00 0.07
CA PRO A 191 6.44 10.68 -0.02
C PRO A 191 6.90 10.31 -1.43
N GLY A 192 6.20 10.76 -2.48
CA GLY A 192 6.57 10.51 -3.88
C GLY A 192 7.85 11.22 -4.28
N TYR A 193 8.05 12.44 -3.79
CA TYR A 193 9.27 13.21 -4.00
C TYR A 193 10.46 12.62 -3.24
N ILE A 194 10.28 12.13 -2.01
CA ILE A 194 11.31 11.31 -1.33
C ILE A 194 11.69 10.10 -2.18
N GLY A 195 10.68 9.41 -2.75
CA GLY A 195 10.89 8.31 -3.67
C GLY A 195 11.79 8.66 -4.86
N ARG A 196 11.57 9.83 -5.46
CA ARG A 196 12.39 10.34 -6.58
C ARG A 196 13.81 10.68 -6.14
N LEU A 197 13.96 11.37 -5.01
CA LEU A 197 15.26 11.75 -4.45
C LEU A 197 16.14 10.52 -4.17
N VAL A 198 15.57 9.50 -3.52
CA VAL A 198 16.27 8.24 -3.25
C VAL A 198 16.59 7.49 -4.54
N GLU A 199 15.65 7.38 -5.49
CA GLU A 199 15.89 6.73 -6.78
C GLU A 199 17.05 7.39 -7.55
N GLN A 200 17.09 8.72 -7.59
CA GLN A 200 18.18 9.50 -8.20
C GLN A 200 19.52 9.27 -7.49
N HIS A 201 19.51 9.25 -6.14
CA HIS A 201 20.73 8.98 -5.36
C HIS A 201 21.29 7.58 -5.62
N LEU A 202 20.42 6.57 -5.71
CA LEU A 202 20.83 5.20 -5.99
C LEU A 202 21.41 5.06 -7.39
N GLY A 203 20.85 5.74 -8.40
CA GLY A 203 21.47 5.87 -9.73
C GLY A 203 21.88 4.53 -10.37
N GLY A 204 21.06 3.50 -10.24
CA GLY A 204 21.36 2.15 -10.76
C GLY A 204 22.14 1.23 -9.81
N ARG A 205 22.52 1.71 -8.62
CA ARG A 205 23.39 1.00 -7.69
C ARG A 205 22.60 0.47 -6.50
N TRP A 206 22.68 -0.84 -6.29
CA TRP A 206 22.23 -1.48 -5.05
C TRP A 206 23.18 -2.61 -4.66
N PRO A 207 23.95 -2.44 -3.56
CA PRO A 207 24.89 -3.46 -3.11
C PRO A 207 24.20 -4.79 -2.78
N THR A 208 24.91 -5.90 -2.98
CA THR A 208 24.45 -7.24 -2.55
C THR A 208 24.56 -7.43 -1.04
N GLU A 209 25.51 -6.76 -0.41
CA GLU A 209 25.81 -6.85 1.02
C GLU A 209 24.95 -5.85 1.78
N PHE A 210 24.32 -6.32 2.87
CA PHE A 210 23.42 -5.53 3.69
C PHE A 210 24.11 -4.29 4.28
N GLU A 211 25.34 -4.43 4.75
CA GLU A 211 26.12 -3.34 5.36
C GLU A 211 26.35 -2.21 4.35
N LYS A 212 26.68 -2.56 3.11
CA LYS A 212 26.91 -1.59 2.03
C LYS A 212 25.61 -0.92 1.58
N SER A 213 24.49 -1.65 1.49
CA SER A 213 23.20 -1.06 1.15
C SER A 213 22.69 -0.15 2.27
N HIS A 214 22.94 -0.52 3.54
CA HIS A 214 22.65 0.29 4.71
C HIS A 214 23.43 1.61 4.69
N GLU A 215 24.75 1.54 4.54
CA GLU A 215 25.63 2.71 4.52
C GLU A 215 25.31 3.67 3.37
N LEU A 216 24.97 3.12 2.20
CA LEU A 216 24.55 3.93 1.04
C LEU A 216 23.31 4.77 1.36
N LEU A 217 22.25 4.16 1.90
CA LEU A 217 21.03 4.90 2.25
C LEU A 217 21.26 5.84 3.44
N ARG A 218 21.93 5.35 4.49
CA ARG A 218 22.19 6.12 5.70
C ARG A 218 22.97 7.39 5.41
N SER A 219 24.07 7.29 4.66
CA SER A 219 24.88 8.45 4.29
C SER A 219 24.06 9.49 3.52
N TYR A 220 23.12 9.07 2.67
CA TYR A 220 22.22 9.98 1.98
C TYR A 220 21.24 10.68 2.92
N PHE A 221 20.58 9.94 3.82
CA PHE A 221 19.64 10.51 4.80
C PHE A 221 20.34 11.44 5.81
N GLU A 222 21.60 11.17 6.14
CA GLU A 222 22.42 12.01 7.02
C GLU A 222 22.92 13.29 6.32
N THR A 223 23.13 13.28 5.01
CA THR A 223 23.72 14.43 4.27
C THR A 223 22.71 15.28 3.50
N SER A 224 21.62 14.71 3.00
CA SER A 224 20.62 15.40 2.19
C SER A 224 19.84 16.45 3.00
N SER A 225 20.02 17.74 2.67
CA SER A 225 19.23 18.83 3.24
C SER A 225 17.76 18.77 2.81
N GLU A 226 17.47 18.25 1.62
CA GLU A 226 16.11 18.11 1.09
C GLU A 226 15.31 17.10 1.91
N ILE A 227 15.85 15.90 2.14
CA ILE A 227 15.19 14.90 2.97
C ILE A 227 14.99 15.42 4.39
N LYS A 228 15.98 16.13 4.94
CA LYS A 228 15.87 16.76 6.26
C LYS A 228 14.73 17.78 6.33
N ALA A 229 14.55 18.58 5.28
CA ALA A 229 13.49 19.58 5.22
C ALA A 229 12.08 18.98 5.05
N MET A 230 11.98 17.79 4.47
CA MET A 230 10.70 17.14 4.18
C MET A 230 10.09 16.35 5.33
N VAL A 231 10.87 16.04 6.37
CA VAL A 231 10.42 15.31 7.55
C VAL A 231 10.17 16.31 8.67
N HIS A 232 8.90 16.59 8.97
CA HIS A 232 8.49 17.72 9.82
C HIS A 232 8.34 17.39 11.32
N ASP A 233 8.57 16.14 11.72
CA ASP A 233 8.34 15.65 13.09
C ASP A 233 9.39 16.18 14.09
N THR A 234 8.94 16.54 15.29
CA THR A 234 9.74 16.86 16.48
C THR A 234 10.70 15.73 16.90
N GLU A 235 10.39 14.47 16.58
CA GLU A 235 11.30 13.32 16.70
C GLU A 235 11.96 12.96 15.36
N THR A 236 12.41 13.98 14.61
CA THR A 236 12.89 13.84 13.22
C THR A 236 13.93 12.73 13.06
N LEU A 237 14.78 12.48 14.06
CA LEU A 237 15.79 11.41 14.02
C LEU A 237 15.16 10.01 14.02
N SER A 238 14.26 9.72 14.96
CA SER A 238 13.58 8.42 15.07
C SER A 238 12.76 8.12 13.82
N LEU A 239 12.02 9.11 13.32
CA LEU A 239 11.21 8.95 12.12
C LEU A 239 12.07 8.73 10.86
N ARG A 240 13.15 9.51 10.69
CA ARG A 240 14.09 9.29 9.57
C ARG A 240 14.70 7.91 9.60
N PHE A 241 15.16 7.46 10.77
CA PHE A 241 15.70 6.10 10.94
C PHE A 241 14.66 5.03 10.57
N ASN A 242 13.41 5.19 11.00
CA ASN A 242 12.33 4.25 10.64
C ASN A 242 12.02 4.25 9.15
N ILE A 243 12.05 5.41 8.48
CA ILE A 243 11.87 5.53 7.04
C ILE A 243 13.02 4.84 6.30
N GLU A 244 14.27 5.17 6.67
CA GLU A 244 15.49 4.58 6.09
C GLU A 244 15.46 3.05 6.19
N TYR A 245 15.23 2.52 7.39
CA TYR A 245 15.17 1.08 7.64
C TYR A 245 14.04 0.41 6.84
N ALA A 246 12.87 1.04 6.75
CA ALA A 246 11.75 0.51 5.97
C ALA A 246 12.07 0.46 4.47
N ILE A 247 12.72 1.49 3.94
CA ILE A 247 13.15 1.55 2.54
C ILE A 247 14.16 0.44 2.27
N GLN A 248 15.21 0.32 3.11
CA GLN A 248 16.25 -0.70 2.94
C GLN A 248 15.64 -2.10 2.93
N ARG A 249 14.85 -2.43 3.96
CA ARG A 249 14.19 -3.72 4.09
C ARG A 249 13.35 -4.07 2.86
N ASP A 250 12.58 -3.11 2.36
CA ASP A 250 11.70 -3.36 1.22
C ASP A 250 12.46 -3.47 -0.10
N LEU A 251 13.53 -2.70 -0.31
CA LEU A 251 14.40 -2.84 -1.48
C LEU A 251 15.11 -4.19 -1.49
N ASP A 252 15.60 -4.66 -0.34
CA ASP A 252 16.21 -5.99 -0.22
C ASP A 252 15.18 -7.11 -0.44
N THR A 253 13.99 -6.99 0.18
CA THR A 253 12.92 -7.99 0.06
C THR A 253 12.45 -8.17 -1.39
N HIS A 254 12.42 -7.09 -2.16
CA HIS A 254 11.89 -7.08 -3.52
C HIS A 254 12.97 -7.01 -4.59
N ARG A 255 14.25 -7.19 -4.23
CA ARG A 255 15.40 -6.96 -5.10
C ARG A 255 15.30 -7.62 -6.47
N ASP A 256 14.82 -8.86 -6.52
CA ASP A 256 14.69 -9.65 -7.75
C ASP A 256 13.48 -9.27 -8.61
N LEU A 257 12.55 -8.49 -8.05
CA LEU A 257 11.36 -7.99 -8.72
C LEU A 257 11.53 -6.55 -9.21
N ILE A 258 12.60 -5.87 -8.80
CA ILE A 258 12.89 -4.49 -9.18
C ILE A 258 13.45 -4.44 -10.60
N ASP A 259 12.93 -3.52 -11.41
CA ASP A 259 13.59 -3.12 -12.64
C ASP A 259 14.69 -2.10 -12.34
N TRP A 260 15.91 -2.58 -12.13
CA TRP A 260 17.07 -1.74 -11.87
C TRP A 260 17.49 -0.90 -13.09
N SER A 261 16.96 -1.21 -14.28
CA SER A 261 17.18 -0.40 -15.50
C SER A 261 16.18 0.75 -15.66
N ASP A 262 15.06 0.73 -14.92
CA ASP A 262 14.04 1.78 -14.90
C ASP A 262 14.33 2.88 -13.86
N ILE A 263 15.53 2.89 -13.27
CA ILE A 263 15.98 4.03 -12.48
C ILE A 263 16.22 5.17 -13.45
N ALA A 264 15.36 6.19 -13.37
CA ALA A 264 15.45 7.34 -14.25
C ALA A 264 16.88 7.91 -14.21
N MET A 265 17.55 7.91 -15.38
CA MET A 265 18.46 9.02 -15.65
C MET A 265 17.61 10.28 -15.45
N PRO A 266 18.07 11.26 -14.66
CA PRO A 266 17.26 12.41 -14.29
C PRO A 266 16.66 13.03 -15.55
N GLN A 267 15.35 12.87 -15.74
CA GLN A 267 14.62 13.67 -16.71
C GLN A 267 14.71 15.10 -16.18
N PRO A 268 15.14 16.08 -17.00
CA PRO A 268 15.12 17.48 -16.60
C PRO A 268 13.69 17.82 -16.19
N ASP A 269 13.58 18.51 -15.06
CA ASP A 269 12.32 18.73 -14.38
C ASP A 269 11.20 19.15 -15.33
N SER A 270 10.16 18.33 -15.42
CA SER A 270 8.84 18.92 -15.58
C SER A 270 8.56 19.65 -14.27
N VAL A 271 8.98 20.91 -14.23
CA VAL A 271 8.77 21.90 -13.17
C VAL A 271 7.34 21.71 -12.62
N PRO A 272 7.15 21.71 -11.29
CA PRO A 272 5.83 21.68 -10.69
C PRO A 272 4.96 22.74 -11.35
N GLY A 273 3.82 22.31 -11.90
CA GLY A 273 2.90 23.16 -12.63
C GLY A 273 2.63 24.43 -11.84
N VAL A 274 2.96 25.56 -12.48
CA VAL A 274 2.40 26.87 -12.17
C VAL A 274 0.89 26.67 -11.99
N ILE A 275 0.40 26.95 -10.78
CA ILE A 275 -1.03 27.12 -10.56
C ILE A 275 -1.41 28.37 -11.34
N VAL A 276 -1.92 28.19 -12.56
CA VAL A 276 -2.65 29.26 -13.24
C VAL A 276 -3.97 29.41 -12.49
N GLN A 277 -4.02 30.36 -11.56
CA GLN A 277 -5.27 30.88 -11.07
C GLN A 277 -5.95 31.57 -12.26
N HIS A 278 -7.08 31.03 -12.68
CA HIS A 278 -8.03 31.80 -13.47
C HIS A 278 -8.88 32.59 -12.47
N ASP A 279 -8.74 33.91 -12.50
CA ASP A 279 -9.76 34.84 -12.00
C ASP A 279 -11.05 34.73 -12.85
#